data_AF-A0A1G7C3D7-F1
#
_entry.id   AF-A0A1G7C3D7-F1
#
_cell.length_a   1.000
_cell.length_b   1.000
_cell.length_c   1.000
_cell.angle_alpha   90.00
_cell.angle_beta   90.00
_cell.angle_gamma   90.00
#
_symmetry.space_group_name_H-M   'P 1'
#
loop_
_entity.id
_entity.type
_entity.pdbx_description
1 polymer ?
#
loop_
_entity_poly.entity_id
_entity_poly.type
_entity_poly.pdbx_seq_one_letter_code
_entity_poly.pdbx_strand_id
1 'polypeptide(L)'
;MPRFHRPSAIVVPLLRLAAFWLLALTAQAAAVDPGISGLCDTAARRAARAHDVPFDVLRAITRVETGRSSGGTLEPWPWTVNMEGAGHWFPSQAAAQRFVFDRFKSGARSFDVGCFQINYRWHAQAVDFR
;
A
#
# COMPACT_ATOMS: atom_id res chain seq x y z
N MET A 1 -38.58 -38.12 45.12
CA MET A 1 -38.07 -38.45 43.77
C MET A 1 -38.10 -37.19 42.91
N PRO A 2 -36.97 -36.55 42.59
CA PRO A 2 -36.95 -35.41 41.69
C PRO A 2 -36.87 -35.86 40.23
N ARG A 3 -37.72 -35.30 39.37
CA ARG A 3 -37.75 -35.57 37.91
C ARG A 3 -36.60 -34.81 37.22
N PHE A 4 -35.65 -35.56 36.66
CA PHE A 4 -34.64 -35.02 35.76
C PHE A 4 -35.26 -34.59 34.43
N HIS A 5 -35.15 -33.31 34.09
CA HIS A 5 -35.47 -32.79 32.75
C HIS A 5 -34.30 -33.11 31.81
N ARG A 6 -34.59 -33.85 30.73
CA ARG A 6 -33.63 -34.08 29.64
C ARG A 6 -33.54 -32.82 28.79
N PRO A 7 -32.35 -32.21 28.59
CA PRO A 7 -32.22 -31.13 27.63
C PRO A 7 -32.47 -31.66 26.21
N SER A 8 -33.31 -30.94 25.47
CA SER A 8 -33.75 -31.25 24.11
C SER A 8 -32.58 -31.40 23.13
N ALA A 9 -32.65 -32.42 22.28
CA ALA A 9 -31.64 -32.82 21.29
C ALA A 9 -31.45 -31.85 20.09
N ILE A 10 -31.77 -30.56 20.26
CA ILE A 10 -31.81 -29.55 19.18
C ILE A 10 -30.64 -28.56 19.27
N VAL A 11 -29.85 -28.57 20.37
CA VAL A 11 -28.83 -27.53 20.61
C VAL A 11 -27.49 -27.81 19.89
N VAL A 12 -27.23 -29.05 19.47
CA VAL A 12 -25.91 -29.45 18.92
C VAL A 12 -25.65 -29.05 17.45
N PRO A 13 -26.61 -28.96 16.50
CA PRO A 13 -26.29 -28.66 15.10
C PRO A 13 -26.11 -27.16 14.81
N LEU A 14 -26.63 -26.27 15.66
CA LEU A 14 -26.57 -24.81 15.46
C LEU A 14 -25.20 -24.20 15.77
N LEU A 15 -24.42 -24.82 16.67
CA LEU A 15 -23.10 -24.33 17.06
C LEU A 15 -22.01 -24.61 16.01
N ARG A 16 -22.19 -25.60 15.12
CA ARG A 16 -21.22 -25.92 14.06
C ARG A 16 -21.32 -25.00 12.84
N LEU A 17 -22.50 -24.43 12.58
CA LEU A 17 -22.71 -23.49 11.48
C LEU A 17 -22.14 -22.09 11.79
N ALA A 18 -22.23 -21.64 13.05
CA ALA A 18 -21.69 -20.34 13.46
C ALA A 18 -20.16 -20.26 13.34
N ALA A 19 -19.44 -21.35 13.66
CA ALA A 19 -17.98 -21.39 13.55
C ALA A 19 -17.48 -21.33 12.09
N PHE A 20 -18.25 -21.84 11.13
CA PHE A 20 -17.91 -21.78 9.70
C PHE A 20 -18.09 -20.37 9.11
N TRP A 21 -19.04 -19.58 9.63
CA TRP A 21 -19.23 -18.18 9.22
C TRP A 21 -18.22 -17.22 9.86
N LEU A 22 -17.69 -17.53 11.04
CA LEU A 22 -16.66 -16.73 11.71
C LEU A 22 -15.25 -16.89 11.10
N LEU A 23 -14.99 -17.99 10.37
CA LEU A 23 -13.71 -18.22 9.67
C LEU A 23 -13.69 -17.67 8.23
N ALA A 24 -14.83 -17.34 7.63
CA ALA A 24 -14.91 -16.82 6.26
C ALA A 24 -14.78 -15.28 6.19
N LEU A 25 -14.79 -14.57 7.32
CA LEU A 25 -14.87 -13.10 7.34
C LEU A 25 -13.51 -12.37 7.36
N THR A 26 -12.37 -13.07 7.36
CA THR A 26 -11.07 -12.45 7.67
C THR A 26 -10.10 -12.30 6.49
N ALA A 27 -10.52 -12.59 5.26
CA ALA A 27 -9.64 -12.46 4.09
C ALA A 27 -10.29 -11.67 2.96
N GLN A 28 -10.74 -10.44 3.24
CA GLN A 28 -10.93 -9.46 2.16
C GLN A 28 -9.52 -8.99 1.74
N ALA A 29 -8.89 -9.70 0.80
CA ALA A 29 -7.75 -9.17 0.10
C ALA A 29 -8.22 -7.91 -0.63
N ALA A 30 -7.77 -6.73 -0.18
CA ALA A 30 -8.04 -5.49 -0.86
C ALA A 30 -7.48 -5.60 -2.28
N ALA A 31 -8.35 -5.73 -3.27
CA ALA A 31 -7.94 -5.62 -4.66
C ALA A 31 -7.29 -4.26 -4.83
N VAL A 32 -6.04 -4.25 -5.27
CA VAL A 32 -5.31 -3.03 -5.58
C VAL A 32 -6.06 -2.35 -6.73
N ASP A 33 -6.62 -1.17 -6.47
CA ASP A 33 -7.29 -0.35 -7.48
C ASP A 33 -6.27 -0.05 -8.60
N PRO A 34 -6.54 -0.46 -9.87
CA PRO A 34 -5.70 -0.14 -11.01
C PRO A 34 -5.40 1.37 -11.16
N GLY A 35 -6.28 2.23 -10.60
CA GLY A 35 -6.07 3.67 -10.56
C GLY A 35 -4.86 4.11 -9.74
N ILE A 36 -4.42 3.34 -8.74
CA ILE A 36 -3.31 3.71 -7.87
C ILE A 36 -1.99 3.74 -8.64
N SER A 37 -1.67 2.67 -9.39
CA SER A 37 -0.48 2.63 -10.24
C SER A 37 -0.52 3.71 -11.33
N GLY A 38 -1.73 4.05 -11.80
CA GLY A 38 -1.98 5.14 -12.75
C GLY A 38 -1.55 6.53 -12.27
N LEU A 39 -1.40 6.75 -10.96
CA LEU A 39 -0.86 8.01 -10.41
C LEU A 39 0.59 8.24 -10.86
N CYS A 40 1.40 7.18 -10.91
CA CYS A 40 2.79 7.29 -11.37
C CYS A 40 2.90 7.52 -12.87
N ASP A 41 2.04 6.88 -13.68
CA ASP A 41 1.99 7.14 -15.11
C ASP A 41 1.52 8.57 -15.42
N THR A 42 0.62 9.12 -14.60
CA THR A 42 0.19 10.52 -14.69
C THR A 42 1.32 11.48 -14.35
N ALA A 43 2.06 11.21 -13.28
CA ALA A 43 3.25 11.99 -12.90
C ALA A 43 4.32 11.94 -14.00
N ALA A 44 4.60 10.76 -14.57
CA ALA A 44 5.52 10.58 -15.68
C ALA A 44 5.10 11.38 -16.92
N ARG A 45 3.81 11.36 -17.26
CA ARG A 45 3.30 12.13 -18.40
C ARG A 45 3.44 13.64 -18.20
N ARG A 46 3.22 14.13 -16.97
CA ARG A 46 3.41 15.55 -16.64
C ARG A 46 4.88 15.95 -16.75
N ALA A 47 5.79 15.17 -16.16
CA ALA A 47 7.22 15.44 -16.20
C ALA A 47 7.77 15.36 -17.63
N ALA A 48 7.32 14.37 -18.43
CA ALA A 48 7.73 14.19 -19.82
C ALA A 48 7.47 15.44 -20.65
N ARG A 49 6.25 16.00 -20.55
CA ARG A 49 5.89 17.24 -21.23
C ARG A 49 6.64 18.46 -20.72
N ALA A 50 6.91 18.53 -19.42
CA ALA A 50 7.58 19.69 -18.82
C ALA A 50 9.07 19.78 -19.18
N HIS A 51 9.71 18.64 -19.47
CA HIS A 51 11.15 18.54 -19.68
C HIS A 51 11.55 18.03 -21.07
N ASP A 52 10.60 17.90 -21.99
CA ASP A 52 10.83 17.38 -23.36
C ASP A 52 11.52 16.02 -23.36
N VAL A 53 11.09 15.13 -22.46
CA VAL A 53 11.57 13.75 -22.35
C VAL A 53 10.50 12.81 -22.91
N PRO A 54 10.86 11.78 -23.70
CA PRO A 54 9.90 10.79 -24.15
C PRO A 54 9.14 10.15 -22.99
N PHE A 55 7.82 10.11 -23.08
CA PHE A 55 6.96 9.56 -22.03
C PHE A 55 7.36 8.14 -21.62
N ASP A 56 7.70 7.28 -22.58
CA ASP A 56 8.06 5.89 -22.33
C ASP A 56 9.34 5.75 -21.48
N VAL A 57 10.25 6.71 -21.56
CA VAL A 57 11.46 6.74 -20.72
C VAL A 57 11.08 6.99 -19.26
N LEU A 58 10.31 8.05 -18.98
CA LEU A 58 9.90 8.34 -17.60
C LEU A 58 8.95 7.28 -17.05
N ARG A 59 8.10 6.71 -17.92
CA ARG A 59 7.22 5.59 -17.57
C ARG A 59 8.02 4.34 -17.19
N ALA A 60 9.11 4.03 -17.89
CA ALA A 60 9.99 2.93 -17.53
C ALA A 60 10.69 3.19 -16.20
N ILE A 61 11.17 4.41 -15.96
CA ILE A 61 11.82 4.81 -14.71
C ILE A 61 10.91 4.55 -13.50
N THR A 62 9.63 4.94 -13.54
CA THR A 62 8.75 4.73 -12.37
C THR A 62 8.65 3.25 -11.97
N ARG A 63 8.73 2.33 -12.94
CA ARG A 63 8.67 0.87 -12.73
C ARG A 63 9.98 0.32 -12.20
N VAL A 64 11.12 0.86 -12.62
CA VAL A 64 12.42 0.50 -12.05
C VAL A 64 12.52 0.98 -10.60
N GLU A 65 12.09 2.20 -10.33
CA GLU A 65 12.25 2.84 -9.02
C GLU A 65 11.31 2.28 -7.93
N THR A 66 10.05 2.01 -8.29
CA THR A 66 9.01 1.67 -7.30
C THR A 66 8.23 0.41 -7.62
N GLY A 67 8.60 -0.29 -8.69
CA GLY A 67 7.87 -1.41 -9.23
C GLY A 67 7.61 -2.51 -8.21
N ARG A 68 6.37 -2.97 -8.15
CA ARG A 68 5.96 -4.14 -7.37
C ARG A 68 5.23 -5.12 -8.28
N SER A 69 5.57 -6.40 -8.15
CA SER A 69 4.82 -7.45 -8.84
C SER A 69 3.43 -7.58 -8.22
N SER A 70 2.39 -7.37 -9.03
CA SER A 70 0.99 -7.55 -8.68
C SER A 70 0.30 -8.27 -9.83
N GLY A 71 -0.29 -9.44 -9.57
CA GLY A 71 -0.99 -10.20 -10.62
C GLY A 71 -0.11 -10.58 -11.81
N GLY A 72 1.21 -10.76 -11.62
CA GLY A 72 2.16 -11.08 -12.69
C GLY A 72 2.63 -9.90 -13.53
N THR A 73 2.19 -8.68 -13.22
CA THR A 73 2.63 -7.45 -13.90
C THR A 73 3.45 -6.58 -12.95
N LEU A 74 4.53 -5.98 -13.46
CA LEU A 74 5.32 -4.99 -12.72
C LEU A 74 4.66 -3.62 -12.84
N GLU A 75 4.05 -3.15 -11.75
CA GLU A 75 3.40 -1.85 -11.71
C GLU A 75 4.10 -0.91 -10.73
N PRO A 76 4.23 0.40 -11.07
CA PRO A 76 4.81 1.38 -10.16
C PRO A 76 3.87 1.63 -8.97
N TRP A 77 4.44 2.06 -7.85
CA TRP A 77 3.68 2.28 -6.63
C TRP A 77 3.95 3.68 -6.05
N PRO A 78 2.93 4.55 -5.94
CA PRO A 78 3.12 5.96 -5.59
C PRO A 78 3.45 6.16 -4.11
N TRP A 79 3.17 5.18 -3.26
CA TRP A 79 3.37 5.27 -1.81
C TRP A 79 4.57 4.43 -1.38
N THR A 80 5.66 4.54 -2.14
CA THR A 80 6.94 3.90 -1.85
C THR A 80 7.88 4.87 -1.16
N VAL A 81 8.55 4.40 -0.11
CA VAL A 81 9.58 5.15 0.62
C VAL A 81 10.82 4.29 0.70
N ASN A 82 11.96 4.81 0.27
CA ASN A 82 13.26 4.23 0.56
C ASN A 82 13.88 4.98 1.73
N MET A 83 14.03 4.28 2.86
CA MET A 83 14.62 4.81 4.09
C MET A 83 16.01 4.20 4.25
N GLU A 84 17.04 4.92 3.79
CA GLU A 84 18.46 4.52 3.91
C GLU A 84 18.77 3.14 3.29
N GLY A 85 18.18 2.84 2.13
CA GLY A 85 18.31 1.56 1.42
C GLY A 85 17.19 0.57 1.73
N ALA A 86 16.38 0.81 2.77
CA ALA A 86 15.22 -0.02 3.10
C ALA A 86 13.97 0.47 2.35
N GLY A 87 13.55 -0.29 1.33
CA GLY A 87 12.32 -0.03 0.59
C GLY A 87 11.06 -0.41 1.38
N HIS A 88 10.08 0.48 1.40
CA HIS A 88 8.78 0.29 2.03
C HIS A 88 7.65 0.67 1.07
N TRP A 89 6.66 -0.21 0.90
CA TRP A 89 5.47 0.02 0.06
C TRP A 89 4.22 0.07 0.93
N PHE A 90 3.60 1.25 1.01
CA PHE A 90 2.45 1.47 1.89
C PHE A 90 1.12 1.33 1.16
N PRO A 91 0.03 0.90 1.81
CA PRO A 91 -1.27 0.74 1.17
C PRO A 91 -2.00 2.06 0.89
N SER A 92 -1.49 3.20 1.38
CA SER A 92 -2.09 4.52 1.16
C SER A 92 -1.07 5.64 1.35
N GLN A 93 -1.37 6.82 0.81
CA GLN A 93 -0.59 8.04 1.01
C GLN A 93 -0.44 8.37 2.50
N ALA A 94 -1.54 8.31 3.27
CA ALA A 94 -1.52 8.60 4.69
C ALA A 94 -0.62 7.64 5.49
N ALA A 95 -0.58 6.36 5.11
CA ALA A 95 0.32 5.40 5.75
C ALA A 95 1.79 5.70 5.46
N ALA A 96 2.14 6.07 4.22
CA ALA A 96 3.50 6.50 3.86
C ALA A 96 3.89 7.80 4.56
N GLN A 97 3.01 8.80 4.59
CA GLN A 97 3.25 10.08 5.26
C GLN A 97 3.49 9.88 6.76
N ARG A 98 2.66 9.06 7.44
CA ARG A 98 2.86 8.74 8.86
C ARG A 98 4.23 8.10 9.10
N PHE A 99 4.60 7.11 8.30
CA PHE A 99 5.91 6.46 8.42
C PHE A 99 7.06 7.46 8.25
N VAL A 100 7.02 8.28 7.20
CA VAL A 100 8.06 9.30 6.96
C VAL A 100 8.11 10.31 8.10
N PHE A 101 6.96 10.79 8.57
CA PHE A 101 6.88 11.76 9.65
C PHE A 101 7.47 11.22 10.95
N ASP A 102 7.19 9.96 11.28
CA ASP A 102 7.75 9.31 12.46
C ASP A 102 9.28 9.13 12.34
N ARG A 103 9.77 8.69 11.18
CA ARG A 103 11.23 8.58 10.94
C ARG A 103 11.93 9.94 10.94
N PHE A 104 11.30 10.97 10.39
CA PHE A 104 11.80 12.33 10.39
C PHE A 104 11.90 12.89 11.82
N LYS A 105 10.86 12.70 12.65
CA LYS A 105 10.92 13.07 14.08
C LYS A 105 12.03 12.34 14.83
N SER A 106 12.32 11.09 14.46
CA SER A 106 13.42 10.30 15.00
C SER A 106 14.80 10.64 14.41
N GLY A 107 14.91 11.68 13.58
CA GLY A 107 16.20 12.20 13.09
C GLY A 107 16.54 11.87 11.64
N ALA A 108 15.70 11.12 10.90
CA ALA A 108 15.95 10.86 9.49
C ALA A 108 15.94 12.16 8.67
N ARG A 109 16.94 12.36 7.81
CA ARG A 109 17.08 13.57 6.98
C ARG A 109 17.30 13.29 5.50
N SER A 110 17.58 12.05 5.12
CA SER A 110 17.78 11.63 3.73
C SER A 110 17.02 10.35 3.49
N PHE A 111 16.00 10.42 2.65
CA PHE A 111 15.14 9.30 2.25
C PHE A 111 14.45 9.68 0.94
N ASP A 112 14.08 8.67 0.17
CA ASP A 112 13.50 8.85 -1.16
C ASP A 112 12.01 8.49 -1.14
N VAL A 113 11.20 9.22 -1.88
CA VAL A 113 9.74 9.00 -1.88
C VAL A 113 9.11 9.02 -3.26
N GLY A 114 8.03 8.26 -3.38
CA GLY A 114 7.10 8.29 -4.49
C GLY A 114 7.65 7.70 -5.78
N CYS A 115 6.90 7.91 -6.87
CA CYS A 115 7.07 7.27 -8.17
C CYS A 115 8.47 7.37 -8.78
N PHE A 116 9.21 8.44 -8.46
CA PHE A 116 10.55 8.72 -8.99
C PHE A 116 11.63 8.67 -7.92
N GLN A 117 11.31 8.20 -6.71
CA GLN A 117 12.24 8.14 -5.58
C GLN A 117 12.99 9.48 -5.39
N ILE A 118 12.21 10.56 -5.28
CA ILE A 118 12.77 11.91 -5.10
C ILE A 118 13.32 12.01 -3.68
N ASN A 119 14.61 12.33 -3.58
CA ASN A 119 15.28 12.46 -2.30
C ASN A 119 14.85 13.72 -1.53
N TYR A 120 14.35 13.52 -0.32
CA TYR A 120 13.85 14.58 0.54
C TYR A 120 14.92 15.59 0.98
N ARG A 121 16.16 15.16 1.21
CA ARG A 121 17.24 16.05 1.70
C ARG A 121 17.47 17.23 0.75
N TRP A 122 17.35 16.98 -0.55
CA TRP A 122 17.65 17.95 -1.61
C TRP A 122 16.40 18.66 -2.15
N HIS A 123 15.24 18.01 -2.04
CA HIS A 123 14.01 18.45 -2.70
C HIS A 123 12.80 18.56 -1.75
N ALA A 124 13.02 18.86 -0.47
CA ALA A 124 11.96 18.95 0.55
C ALA A 124 10.77 19.84 0.14
N GLN A 125 10.98 20.87 -0.68
CA GLN A 125 9.93 21.76 -1.21
C GLN A 125 9.01 21.09 -2.25
N ALA A 126 9.49 20.06 -2.94
CA ALA A 126 8.71 19.30 -3.92
C ALA A 126 7.99 18.11 -3.29
N VAL A 127 8.26 17.85 -2.02
CA VAL A 127 7.77 16.68 -1.29
C VAL A 127 6.92 17.15 -0.12
N ASP A 128 5.60 17.08 -0.28
CA ASP A 128 4.66 17.48 0.77
C ASP A 128 4.24 16.30 1.66
N PHE A 129 4.59 16.41 2.94
CA PHE A 129 4.20 15.46 3.99
C PHE A 129 3.22 16.07 5.00
N ARG A 130 2.72 17.29 4.75
CA ARG A 130 1.68 17.91 5.58
C ARG A 130 0.30 17.37 5.25
#